data_AF-A0A0M8PVU4-F1
#
_entry.id   AF-A0A0M8PVU4-F1
#
_cell.length_a   1.000
_cell.length_b   1.000
_cell.length_c   1.000
_cell.angle_alpha   90.00
_cell.angle_beta   90.00
_cell.angle_gamma   90.00
#
_symmetry.space_group_name_H-M   'P 1'
#
loop_
_entity.id
_entity.type
_entity.pdbx_description
1 polymer ?
#
loop_
_entity_poly.entity_id
_entity_poly.type
_entity_poly.pdbx_seq_one_letter_code
_entity_poly.pdbx_strand_id
1 'polypeptide(L)'
;MDNAKLSPTNYPNPDPPMSAPPVRYEPKTIEEVIRMRNGRGPTTKITHGDKNIEAHHRQQVPVKNGGILDELEQRTHRGEGNHTRHDRPSQLTSFQRSKEIREHYKERGKEYILPGEGI
;
A
#
# COMPACT_ATOMS: atom_id res chain seq x y z
N MET A 1 -0.82 12.42 -22.50
CA MET A 1 -0.41 12.87 -21.16
C MET A 1 0.47 11.78 -20.61
N ASP A 2 1.76 12.08 -20.48
CA ASP A 2 2.76 11.13 -20.02
C ASP A 2 2.31 10.55 -18.68
N ASN A 3 2.01 9.26 -18.70
CA ASN A 3 1.55 8.51 -17.55
C ASN A 3 2.77 8.32 -16.63
N ALA A 4 3.21 9.41 -16.00
CA ALA A 4 4.28 9.39 -15.01
C ALA A 4 3.87 8.35 -13.98
N LYS A 5 4.53 7.19 -14.03
CA LYS A 5 4.19 6.06 -13.17
C LYS A 5 4.28 6.56 -11.74
N LEU A 6 3.14 6.59 -11.05
CA LEU A 6 3.08 6.94 -9.65
C LEU A 6 4.04 6.02 -8.88
N SER A 7 4.77 6.58 -7.91
CA SER A 7 5.78 5.85 -7.15
C SER A 7 5.53 5.95 -5.65
N PRO A 8 6.01 4.98 -4.84
CA PRO A 8 5.85 5.00 -3.38
C PRO A 8 6.45 6.24 -2.71
N THR A 9 7.46 6.86 -3.33
CA THR A 9 8.22 8.00 -2.79
C THR A 9 7.64 9.35 -3.22
N ASN A 10 6.93 9.42 -4.35
CA ASN A 10 6.42 10.68 -4.90
C ASN A 10 4.93 10.58 -5.24
N TYR A 11 4.12 10.44 -4.19
CA TYR A 11 2.66 10.32 -4.30
C TYR A 11 1.99 11.69 -4.24
N PRO A 12 1.09 12.02 -5.18
CA PRO A 12 0.46 13.34 -5.27
C PRO A 12 -0.47 13.62 -4.08
N ASN A 13 -0.69 14.90 -3.81
CA ASN A 13 -1.65 15.41 -2.83
C ASN A 13 -2.55 16.45 -3.53
N PRO A 14 -3.87 16.23 -3.70
CA PRO A 14 -4.69 15.16 -3.10
C PRO A 14 -4.46 13.76 -3.71
N ASP A 15 -5.15 12.74 -3.18
CA ASP A 15 -5.10 11.38 -3.74
C ASP A 15 -5.43 11.41 -5.24
N PRO A 16 -4.74 10.60 -6.07
CA PRO A 16 -5.05 10.44 -7.48
C PRO A 16 -6.44 9.81 -7.67
N PRO A 17 -7.04 9.96 -8.87
CA PRO A 17 -8.33 9.36 -9.19
C PRO A 17 -8.36 7.85 -8.95
N MET A 18 -9.53 7.31 -8.60
CA MET A 18 -9.73 5.86 -8.43
C MET A 18 -9.54 5.07 -9.74
N SER A 19 -9.51 5.73 -10.90
CA SER A 19 -9.20 5.08 -12.19
C SER A 19 -7.70 4.88 -12.43
N ALA A 20 -6.83 5.59 -11.69
CA ALA A 20 -5.39 5.43 -11.83
C ALA A 20 -4.95 4.07 -11.24
N PRO A 21 -3.97 3.38 -11.84
CA PRO A 21 -3.48 2.11 -11.32
C PRO A 21 -2.93 2.26 -9.89
N PRO A 22 -3.02 1.20 -9.05
CA PRO A 22 -2.44 1.22 -7.71
C PRO A 22 -0.92 1.33 -7.77
N VAL A 23 -0.36 2.14 -6.88
CA VAL A 23 1.07 2.17 -6.60
C VAL A 23 1.43 0.89 -5.86
N ARG A 24 2.36 0.12 -6.43
CA ARG A 24 2.87 -1.13 -5.87
C ARG A 24 4.35 -0.99 -5.58
N TYR A 25 4.76 -1.34 -4.38
CA TYR A 25 6.14 -1.57 -4.02
C TYR A 25 6.55 -2.98 -4.44
N GLU A 26 7.67 -3.08 -5.13
CA GLU A 26 8.23 -4.37 -5.49
C GLU A 26 9.10 -4.90 -4.34
N PRO A 27 8.77 -6.06 -3.74
CA PRO A 27 9.59 -6.65 -2.69
C PRO A 27 10.96 -7.05 -3.24
N LYS A 28 11.99 -6.73 -2.48
CA LYS A 28 13.40 -6.89 -2.87
C LYS A 28 14.04 -8.14 -2.27
N THR A 29 13.41 -8.73 -1.25
CA THR A 29 13.94 -9.91 -0.57
C THR A 29 12.86 -10.94 -0.28
N ILE A 30 13.30 -12.19 -0.05
CA ILE A 30 12.42 -13.29 0.34
C ILE A 30 11.71 -12.99 1.66
N GLU A 31 12.41 -12.35 2.60
CA GLU A 31 11.84 -11.97 3.90
C GLU A 31 10.69 -10.97 3.72
N GLU A 32 10.81 -10.01 2.80
CA GLU A 32 9.71 -9.09 2.47
C GLU A 32 8.49 -9.83 1.93
N VAL A 33 8.70 -10.79 1.02
CA VAL A 33 7.62 -11.64 0.48
C VAL A 33 6.98 -12.50 1.59
N ILE A 34 7.78 -13.12 2.46
CA ILE A 34 7.28 -13.91 3.60
C ILE A 34 6.45 -13.03 4.54
N ARG A 35 6.87 -11.79 4.79
CA ARG A 35 6.09 -10.84 5.60
C ARG A 35 4.75 -10.51 4.95
N MET A 36 4.76 -10.25 3.64
CA MET A 36 3.54 -10.02 2.85
C MET A 36 2.58 -11.21 2.94
N ARG A 37 3.06 -12.45 2.75
CA ARG A 37 2.26 -13.68 2.89
C ARG A 37 1.65 -13.86 4.30
N ASN A 38 2.26 -13.27 5.32
CA ASN A 38 1.73 -13.22 6.68
C ASN A 38 0.74 -12.06 6.92
N GLY A 39 0.45 -11.27 5.88
CA GLY A 39 -0.44 -10.10 5.90
C GLY A 39 0.19 -8.88 6.55
N ARG A 40 1.52 -8.75 6.47
CA ARG A 40 2.27 -7.60 6.99
C ARG A 40 2.87 -6.82 5.83
N GLY A 41 3.12 -5.52 6.03
CA GLY A 41 3.88 -4.74 5.06
C GLY A 41 5.28 -5.35 4.81
N PRO A 42 5.82 -5.19 3.59
CA PRO A 42 7.08 -5.81 3.18
C PRO A 42 8.23 -5.41 4.10
N THR A 43 8.29 -4.14 4.48
CA THR A 43 9.33 -3.58 5.35
C THR A 43 8.84 -3.35 6.79
N THR A 44 9.71 -2.78 7.63
CA THR A 44 9.33 -2.26 8.96
C THR A 44 9.94 -0.90 9.22
N LYS A 45 9.33 -0.11 10.11
CA LYS A 45 9.93 1.15 10.60
C LYS A 45 11.30 0.93 11.26
N ILE A 46 11.52 -0.21 11.92
CA ILE A 46 12.80 -0.53 12.59
C ILE A 46 13.94 -0.64 11.56
N THR A 47 13.68 -1.28 10.42
CA THR A 47 14.71 -1.53 9.40
C THR A 47 14.79 -0.45 8.32
N HIS A 48 13.69 0.27 8.06
CA HIS A 48 13.58 1.20 6.93
C HIS A 48 13.24 2.64 7.33
N GLY A 49 13.07 2.93 8.62
CA GLY A 49 12.71 4.26 9.10
C GLY A 49 11.48 4.80 8.37
N ASP A 50 11.58 6.02 7.84
CA ASP A 50 10.49 6.67 7.11
C ASP A 50 10.26 6.11 5.69
N LYS A 51 11.18 5.28 5.19
CA LYS A 51 10.99 4.53 3.93
C LYS A 51 10.18 3.25 4.13
N ASN A 52 9.69 2.99 5.34
CA ASN A 52 8.82 1.86 5.60
C ASN A 52 7.57 1.92 4.72
N ILE A 53 7.26 0.85 4.00
CA ILE A 53 6.09 0.76 3.12
C ILE A 53 4.83 0.48 3.95
N GLU A 54 3.81 1.31 3.72
CA GLU A 54 2.50 1.21 4.33
C GLU A 54 1.42 1.18 3.25
N ALA A 55 0.37 0.42 3.52
CA ALA A 55 -0.80 0.40 2.64
C ALA A 55 -1.68 1.61 2.96
N HIS A 56 -2.12 2.29 1.91
CA HIS A 56 -2.88 3.52 1.95
C HIS A 56 -4.19 3.34 1.19
N HIS A 57 -5.33 3.49 1.87
CA HIS A 57 -6.64 3.50 1.24
C HIS A 57 -6.91 4.85 0.58
N ARG A 58 -6.92 4.90 -0.75
CA ARG A 58 -7.34 6.10 -1.48
C ARG A 58 -8.72 6.52 -1.02
N GLN A 59 -8.83 7.78 -0.63
CA GLN A 59 -10.09 8.40 -0.26
C GLN A 59 -10.89 7.63 0.82
N GLN A 60 -10.21 6.75 1.57
CA GLN A 60 -10.80 5.96 2.65
C GLN A 60 -12.04 5.12 2.24
N VAL A 61 -12.04 4.61 1.01
CA VAL A 61 -13.11 3.76 0.46
C VAL A 61 -12.75 2.28 0.66
N PRO A 62 -13.68 1.43 1.15
CA PRO A 62 -13.46 -0.02 1.27
C PRO A 62 -13.18 -0.68 -0.08
N VAL A 63 -12.27 -1.66 -0.09
CA VAL A 63 -11.91 -2.41 -1.31
C VAL A 63 -13.14 -3.05 -1.97
N LYS A 64 -14.06 -3.61 -1.17
CA LYS A 64 -15.32 -4.20 -1.67
C LYS A 64 -16.22 -3.22 -2.45
N ASN A 65 -16.03 -1.91 -2.26
CA ASN A 65 -16.78 -0.84 -2.92
C ASN A 65 -15.96 -0.17 -4.03
N GLY A 66 -14.91 -0.84 -4.54
CA GLY A 66 -13.99 -0.28 -5.53
C GLY A 66 -12.88 0.59 -4.92
N GLY A 67 -12.64 0.48 -3.61
CA GLY A 67 -11.49 1.10 -2.95
C GLY A 67 -10.16 0.60 -3.50
N ILE A 68 -9.15 1.46 -3.49
CA ILE A 68 -7.79 1.16 -3.96
C ILE A 68 -6.82 1.31 -2.79
N LEU A 69 -5.91 0.35 -2.71
CA LEU A 69 -4.79 0.35 -1.79
C LEU A 69 -3.50 0.64 -2.55
N ASP A 70 -2.81 1.70 -2.13
CA ASP A 70 -1.47 2.05 -2.60
C ASP A 70 -0.41 1.66 -1.56
N GLU A 71 0.75 1.22 -2.03
CA GLU A 71 1.90 0.90 -1.19
C GLU A 71 2.85 2.09 -1.20
N LEU A 72 2.82 2.90 -0.14
CA LEU A 72 3.53 4.18 -0.04
C LEU A 72 4.61 4.13 1.03
N GLU A 73 5.70 4.89 0.85
CA GLU A 73 6.63 5.13 1.94
C GLU A 73 5.94 5.86 3.09
N GLN A 74 6.29 5.55 4.33
CA GLN A 74 5.70 6.14 5.52
C GLN A 74 5.88 7.65 5.53
N ARG A 75 7.00 8.18 5.03
CA ARG A 75 7.21 9.62 4.86
C ARG A 75 6.12 10.23 3.97
N THR A 76 5.84 9.59 2.85
CA THR A 76 4.81 10.01 1.90
C THR A 76 3.41 9.84 2.52
N HIS A 77 3.16 8.72 3.19
CA HIS A 77 1.87 8.37 3.77
C HIS A 77 1.52 9.15 5.05
N ARG A 78 2.51 9.57 5.85
CA ARG A 78 2.30 10.26 7.15
C ARG A 78 2.93 11.65 7.29
N GLY A 79 3.67 12.13 6.29
CA GLY A 79 4.25 13.47 6.26
C GLY A 79 3.24 14.63 6.15
N GLU A 80 3.79 15.83 5.97
CA GLU A 80 3.02 17.07 5.93
C GLU A 80 2.07 17.14 4.72
N GLY A 81 0.90 17.75 4.92
CA GLY A 81 -0.15 17.85 3.91
C GLY A 81 -1.07 16.63 3.80
N ASN A 82 -0.83 15.54 4.55
CA ASN A 82 -1.57 14.31 4.33
C ASN A 82 -3.05 14.32 4.74
N HIS A 83 -3.45 15.24 5.62
CA HIS A 83 -4.87 15.45 5.93
C HIS A 83 -5.68 15.89 4.71
N THR A 84 -5.06 16.48 3.69
CA THR A 84 -5.73 16.92 2.45
C THR A 84 -5.71 15.87 1.35
N ARG A 85 -5.06 14.71 1.56
CA ARG A 85 -5.06 13.62 0.58
C ARG A 85 -6.47 13.07 0.35
N HIS A 86 -7.25 13.03 1.43
CA HIS A 86 -8.63 12.62 1.40
C HIS A 86 -9.55 13.83 1.29
N ASP A 87 -10.44 13.81 0.30
CA ASP A 87 -11.48 14.80 0.09
C ASP A 87 -12.81 14.44 0.79
N ARG A 88 -12.87 13.25 1.39
CA ARG A 88 -14.08 12.70 2.00
C ARG A 88 -13.82 12.00 3.33
N PRO A 89 -14.83 11.90 4.21
CA PRO A 89 -14.72 11.12 5.44
C PRO A 89 -14.48 9.64 5.20
N SER A 90 -13.81 8.98 6.16
CA SER A 90 -13.58 7.55 6.12
C SER A 90 -14.87 6.74 6.16
N GLN A 91 -15.03 5.84 5.19
CA GLN A 91 -16.09 4.82 5.18
C GLN A 91 -15.65 3.51 5.84
N LEU A 92 -14.41 3.47 6.32
CA LEU A 92 -13.78 2.34 6.97
C LEU A 92 -13.68 2.58 8.48
N THR A 93 -14.07 1.58 9.26
CA THR A 93 -13.64 1.46 10.67
C THR A 93 -12.17 1.04 10.75
N SER A 94 -11.51 1.30 11.89
CA SER A 94 -10.11 0.88 12.11
C SER A 94 -9.92 -0.64 11.98
N PHE A 95 -10.91 -1.43 12.41
CA PHE A 95 -10.90 -2.88 12.27
C PHE A 95 -10.98 -3.30 10.80
N GLN A 96 -11.91 -2.73 10.02
CA GLN A 96 -12.03 -3.02 8.59
C GLN A 96 -10.77 -2.64 7.83
N ARG A 97 -10.23 -1.44 8.08
CA ARG A 97 -8.97 -0.98 7.49
C ARG A 97 -7.84 -1.97 7.73
N SER A 98 -7.65 -2.39 8.99
CA SER A 98 -6.59 -3.33 9.36
C SER A 98 -6.78 -4.69 8.69
N LYS A 99 -8.04 -5.16 8.59
CA LYS A 99 -8.38 -6.41 7.91
C LYS A 99 -8.05 -6.32 6.40
N GLU A 100 -8.50 -5.28 5.73
CA GLU A 100 -8.26 -5.09 4.29
C GLU A 100 -6.77 -4.95 3.97
N ILE A 101 -6.01 -4.21 4.79
CA ILE A 101 -4.54 -4.12 4.63
C ILE A 101 -3.88 -5.49 4.79
N ARG A 102 -4.30 -6.28 5.77
CA ARG A 102 -3.78 -7.62 5.99
C ARG A 102 -4.07 -8.55 4.80
N GLU A 103 -5.28 -8.51 4.29
CA GLU A 103 -5.71 -9.31 3.13
C GLU A 103 -4.99 -8.88 1.86
N HIS A 104 -4.86 -7.58 1.61
CA HIS A 104 -4.08 -7.01 0.51
C HIS A 104 -2.66 -7.56 0.47
N TYR A 105 -1.93 -7.48 1.58
CA TYR A 105 -0.56 -7.98 1.61
C TYR A 105 -0.48 -9.50 1.45
N LYS A 106 -1.45 -10.26 1.96
CA LYS A 106 -1.50 -11.71 1.73
C LYS A 106 -1.64 -12.05 0.25
N GLU A 107 -2.58 -11.40 -0.45
CA GLU A 107 -2.77 -11.62 -1.88
C GLU A 107 -1.53 -11.18 -2.66
N ARG A 108 -0.98 -10.00 -2.37
CA ARG A 108 0.27 -9.54 -2.98
C ARG A 108 1.43 -10.51 -2.75
N GLY A 109 1.57 -11.05 -1.55
CA GLY A 109 2.64 -12.01 -1.22
C GLY A 109 2.53 -13.35 -1.98
N LYS A 110 1.35 -13.72 -2.46
CA LYS A 110 1.14 -14.92 -3.30
C LYS A 110 1.54 -14.69 -4.76
N GLU A 111 1.62 -13.44 -5.22
CA GLU A 111 2.06 -13.11 -6.59
C GLU A 111 3.53 -13.46 -6.83
N TYR A 112 4.32 -13.62 -5.76
CA TYR A 112 5.76 -13.92 -5.81
C TYR A 112 6.02 -15.38 -5.49
N ILE A 113 6.82 -16.03 -6.33
CA ILE A 113 7.27 -17.42 -6.16
C ILE A 113 8.58 -17.43 -5.35
N LEU A 114 8.62 -18.16 -4.25
CA LEU A 114 9.84 -18.29 -3.44
C LEU A 114 10.75 -19.41 -3.95
N PRO A 115 12.06 -19.39 -3.67
CA PRO A 115 12.95 -20.49 -4.02
C PRO A 115 12.45 -21.82 -3.42
N GLY A 116 12.32 -22.83 -4.26
CA GLY A 116 11.79 -24.16 -3.88
C GLY A 116 10.27 -24.27 -3.96
N GLU A 117 9.56 -23.20 -4.29
CA GLU A 117 8.18 -23.23 -4.74
C GLU A 117 8.19 -23.04 -6.26
N GLY A 118 7.56 -23.93 -7.02
CA GLY A 118 7.60 -23.90 -8.50
C GLY A 118 8.28 -25.14 -9.08
N ILE A 119 7.57 -25.79 -10.01
CA ILE A 119 7.97 -27.02 -10.72
C ILE A 119 9.06 -26.70 -11.74
#